data_AF-A0A353TEP2-F1
#
_entry.id   AF-A0A353TEP2-F1
#
_cell.length_a   1.000
_cell.length_b   1.000
_cell.length_c   1.000
_cell.angle_alpha   90.00
_cell.angle_beta   90.00
_cell.angle_gamma   90.00
#
_symmetry.space_group_name_H-M   'P 1'
#
loop_
_entity.id
_entity.type
_entity.pdbx_description
1 polymer ?
#
loop_
_entity_poly.entity_id
_entity_poly.type
_entity_poly.pdbx_seq_one_letter_code
_entity_poly.pdbx_strand_id
1 'polypeptide(L)'
;PVLNLSMVGGLPVTALFGDYIIVQYVWNKKEGEAVLAKLYNAPDQSGVTDTYALELRFEKSGTPTETSGKDVDGFAAIKMSSLRSLISFNGQDYKDIQLKFNYYKGTQRVNMTHPVRIYKN
;
A
#
# COMPACT_ATOMS: atom_id res chain seq x y z
N PRO A 1 0.51 1.43 -20.17
CA PRO A 1 0.43 0.15 -19.41
C PRO A 1 0.94 0.35 -17.99
N VAL A 2 0.09 0.16 -16.97
CA VAL A 2 0.54 0.09 -15.58
C VAL A 2 1.37 -1.19 -15.48
N LEU A 3 2.70 -1.05 -15.52
CA LEU A 3 3.62 -2.15 -15.29
C LEU A 3 3.52 -2.48 -13.80
N ASN A 4 2.65 -3.43 -13.48
CA ASN A 4 2.53 -3.98 -12.12
C ASN A 4 3.90 -4.51 -11.73
N LEU A 5 4.57 -3.80 -10.83
CA LEU A 5 5.81 -4.28 -10.27
C LEU A 5 5.49 -5.44 -9.32
N SER A 6 6.06 -6.61 -9.61
CA SER A 6 6.06 -7.73 -8.68
C SER A 6 7.13 -7.51 -7.62
N MET A 7 6.75 -7.39 -6.34
CA MET A 7 7.72 -7.38 -5.24
C MET A 7 8.51 -8.70 -5.21
N VAL A 8 9.83 -8.60 -5.03
CA VAL A 8 10.73 -9.78 -4.94
C VAL A 8 10.89 -10.22 -3.47
N GLY A 9 10.78 -9.27 -2.52
CA GLY A 9 10.88 -9.51 -1.08
C GLY A 9 10.32 -8.35 -0.24
N GLY A 10 10.29 -8.50 1.09
CA GLY A 10 9.81 -7.49 2.04
C GLY A 10 8.40 -7.72 2.60
N LEU A 11 8.07 -7.02 3.68
CA LEU A 11 6.72 -6.92 4.26
C LEU A 11 6.09 -5.60 3.76
N PRO A 12 5.04 -5.64 2.93
CA PRO A 12 4.52 -4.42 2.33
C PRO A 12 3.79 -3.51 3.32
N VAL A 13 3.54 -3.96 4.54
CA VAL A 13 3.18 -3.06 5.64
C VAL A 13 4.02 -3.48 6.84
N THR A 14 4.99 -2.65 7.21
CA THR A 14 5.92 -2.94 8.31
C THR A 14 5.54 -2.25 9.60
N ALA A 15 4.90 -1.09 9.50
CA ALA A 15 4.42 -0.34 10.64
C ALA A 15 3.35 0.65 10.22
N LEU A 16 2.55 1.06 11.20
CA LEU A 16 1.78 2.30 11.16
C LEU A 16 2.52 3.31 12.00
N PHE A 17 2.75 4.50 11.45
CA PHE A 17 3.39 5.57 12.20
C PHE A 17 2.56 6.85 12.07
N GLY A 18 1.86 7.20 13.16
CA GLY A 18 0.93 8.32 13.17
C GLY A 18 -0.14 8.15 12.07
N ASP A 19 -0.14 9.09 11.11
CA ASP A 19 -1.09 9.12 9.99
C ASP A 19 -0.55 8.47 8.70
N TYR A 20 0.47 7.62 8.80
CA TYR A 20 1.12 6.98 7.64
C TYR A 20 1.14 5.45 7.75
N ILE A 21 0.85 4.79 6.64
CA ILE A 21 1.25 3.40 6.41
C ILE A 21 2.66 3.40 5.88
N ILE A 22 3.50 2.55 6.47
CA ILE A 22 4.86 2.33 6.01
C ILE A 22 4.93 1.02 5.23
N VAL A 23 5.30 1.13 3.96
CA VAL A 23 5.51 0.03 3.03
C VAL A 23 7.00 -0.14 2.80
N GLN A 24 7.53 -1.32 3.13
CA GLN A 24 8.90 -1.70 2.79
C GLN A 24 8.86 -2.81 1.74
N TYR A 25 9.69 -2.69 0.71
CA TYR A 25 9.67 -3.62 -0.41
C TYR A 25 11.05 -3.78 -1.01
N VAL A 26 11.34 -4.98 -1.51
CA VAL A 26 12.52 -5.23 -2.35
C VAL A 26 12.06 -5.36 -3.78
N TRP A 27 12.72 -4.64 -4.68
CA TRP A 27 12.43 -4.72 -6.11
C TRP A 27 13.70 -4.82 -6.93
N ASN A 28 13.62 -5.57 -8.03
CA ASN A 28 14.67 -5.62 -9.02
C ASN A 28 14.58 -4.35 -9.90
N LYS A 29 15.51 -3.43 -9.66
CA LYS A 29 15.57 -2.11 -10.29
C LYS A 29 16.65 -2.10 -11.38
N LYS A 30 16.30 -1.65 -12.59
CA LYS A 30 17.29 -1.25 -13.60
C LYS A 30 17.55 0.25 -13.50
N GLU A 31 18.76 0.69 -13.88
CA GLU A 31 19.05 2.11 -13.98
C GLU A 31 18.04 2.83 -14.90
N GLY A 32 17.67 4.07 -14.54
CA GLY A 32 16.65 4.85 -15.25
C GLY A 32 15.20 4.54 -14.87
N GLU A 33 14.95 3.48 -14.10
CA GLU A 33 13.61 3.13 -13.62
C GLU A 33 13.30 3.73 -12.25
N ALA A 34 12.02 4.05 -12.03
CA ALA A 34 11.48 4.47 -10.75
C ALA A 34 10.22 3.66 -10.43
N VAL A 35 9.86 3.61 -9.16
CA VAL A 35 8.61 2.98 -8.72
C VAL A 35 7.95 3.84 -7.66
N LEU A 36 6.63 3.93 -7.73
CA LEU A 36 5.80 4.63 -6.77
C LEU A 36 4.75 3.65 -6.20
N ALA A 37 4.71 3.53 -4.89
CA ALA A 37 3.67 2.78 -4.20
C ALA A 37 2.42 3.65 -4.04
N LYS A 38 1.25 3.10 -4.41
CA LYS A 38 -0.05 3.76 -4.31
C LYS A 38 -1.09 2.83 -3.70
N LEU A 39 -1.99 3.40 -2.91
CA LEU A 39 -3.16 2.70 -2.38
C LEU A 39 -4.41 3.13 -3.15
N TYR A 40 -5.22 2.13 -3.52
CA TYR A 40 -6.52 2.31 -4.14
C TYR A 40 -7.58 1.70 -3.27
N ASN A 41 -8.78 2.28 -3.25
CA ASN A 41 -9.93 1.60 -2.67
C ASN A 41 -10.24 0.35 -3.48
N ALA A 42 -10.49 -0.78 -2.80
CA ALA A 42 -11.06 -1.92 -3.49
C ALA A 42 -12.47 -1.57 -3.98
N PRO A 43 -12.88 -2.07 -5.15
CA PRO A 43 -14.14 -1.70 -5.80
C PRO A 43 -15.40 -2.10 -5.01
N ASP A 44 -15.29 -3.01 -4.03
CA ASP A 44 -16.39 -3.40 -3.15
C ASP A 44 -16.08 -3.10 -1.68
N GLN A 45 -16.81 -2.13 -1.13
CA GLN A 45 -16.83 -1.77 0.29
C GLN A 45 -18.27 -1.81 0.83
N SER A 46 -19.20 -2.39 0.09
CA SER A 46 -20.62 -2.34 0.44
C SER A 46 -20.89 -3.21 1.67
N GLY A 47 -21.53 -2.63 2.70
CA GLY A 47 -21.92 -3.34 3.93
C GLY A 47 -20.83 -3.52 4.99
N VAL A 48 -19.61 -3.01 4.81
CA VAL A 48 -18.55 -3.02 5.84
C VAL A 48 -18.41 -1.65 6.49
N THR A 49 -18.71 -1.56 7.80
CA THR A 49 -18.65 -0.31 8.56
C THR A 49 -17.26 0.02 9.11
N ASP A 50 -16.48 -1.02 9.42
CA ASP A 50 -15.19 -0.91 10.14
C ASP A 50 -14.09 -1.72 9.44
N THR A 51 -14.33 -2.20 8.22
CA THR A 51 -13.34 -2.93 7.42
C THR A 51 -13.21 -2.27 6.07
N TYR A 52 -12.01 -1.80 5.74
CA TYR A 52 -11.73 -1.13 4.47
C TYR A 52 -10.72 -1.95 3.70
N ALA A 53 -11.10 -2.38 2.50
CA ALA A 53 -10.19 -3.09 1.61
C ALA A 53 -9.42 -2.09 0.73
N LEU A 54 -8.10 -2.14 0.80
CA LEU A 54 -7.19 -1.33 0.01
C LEU A 54 -6.35 -2.22 -0.89
N GLU A 55 -6.08 -1.76 -2.09
CA GLU A 55 -5.17 -2.41 -3.02
C GLU A 55 -3.88 -1.60 -3.09
N LEU A 56 -2.77 -2.23 -2.68
CA LEU A 56 -1.44 -1.66 -2.85
C LEU A 56 -0.92 -2.04 -4.23
N ARG A 57 -0.68 -1.01 -5.05
CA ARG A 57 -0.08 -1.17 -6.37
C ARG A 57 1.23 -0.40 -6.44
N PHE A 58 2.17 -0.98 -7.16
CA PHE A 58 3.45 -0.36 -7.47
C PHE A 58 3.44 0.04 -8.94
N GLU A 59 3.46 1.35 -9.19
CA GLU A 59 3.51 1.90 -10.53
C GLU A 59 4.97 2.15 -10.92
N LYS A 60 5.44 1.37 -11.89
CA LYS A 60 6.78 1.56 -12.46
C LYS A 60 6.77 2.65 -13.53
N SER A 61 7.80 3.49 -13.54
CA SER A 61 8.02 4.53 -14.55
C SER A 61 9.50 4.63 -14.93
N GLY A 62 9.80 5.48 -15.91
CA GLY A 62 11.16 5.64 -16.44
C GLY A 62 11.50 4.66 -17.57
N THR A 63 12.68 4.84 -18.15
CA THR A 63 13.19 4.01 -19.25
C THR A 63 14.47 3.33 -18.79
N PRO A 64 14.54 1.99 -18.84
CA PRO A 64 15.74 1.27 -18.40
C PRO A 64 16.92 1.57 -19.33
N THR A 65 18.06 1.94 -18.75
CA THR A 65 19.34 2.14 -19.46
C THR A 65 20.24 0.90 -19.41
N GLU A 66 19.93 -0.04 -18.51
CA GLU A 66 20.68 -1.28 -18.32
C GLU A 66 19.86 -2.53 -18.71
N THR A 67 20.55 -3.61 -19.10
CA THR A 67 19.93 -4.90 -19.43
C THR A 67 19.58 -5.74 -18.20
N SER A 68 20.43 -5.72 -17.17
CA SER A 68 20.22 -6.41 -15.89
C SER A 68 19.85 -5.44 -14.78
N GLY A 69 18.90 -5.83 -13.92
CA GLY A 69 18.56 -5.07 -12.71
C GLY A 69 19.24 -5.63 -11.47
N LYS A 70 19.29 -4.82 -10.41
CA LYS A 70 19.76 -5.20 -9.09
C LYS A 70 18.63 -5.10 -8.07
N ASP A 71 18.66 -5.96 -7.06
CA ASP A 71 17.69 -5.89 -5.98
C ASP A 71 18.01 -4.70 -5.08
N VAL A 72 17.01 -3.85 -4.86
CA VAL A 72 17.14 -2.62 -4.07
C VAL A 72 16.02 -2.57 -3.04
N ASP A 73 16.35 -2.17 -1.82
CA ASP A 73 15.38 -1.84 -0.79
C ASP A 73 14.68 -0.52 -1.11
N GLY A 74 13.35 -0.57 -1.09
CA GLY A 74 12.46 0.55 -1.30
C GLY A 74 11.59 0.80 -0.07
N PHE A 75 11.20 2.06 0.07
CA PHE A 75 10.38 2.54 1.17
C PHE A 75 9.33 3.51 0.63
N ALA A 76 8.09 3.35 1.07
CA ALA A 76 7.04 4.33 0.85
C ALA A 76 6.27 4.59 2.13
N ALA A 77 6.05 5.88 2.42
CA ALA A 77 5.13 6.34 3.45
C ALA A 77 3.88 6.88 2.77
N ILE A 78 2.74 6.22 2.99
CA ILE A 78 1.46 6.59 2.36
C ILE A 78 0.57 7.22 3.42
N LYS A 79 0.17 8.47 3.18
CA LYS A 79 -0.66 9.23 4.12
C LYS A 79 -2.09 8.69 4.14
N MET A 80 -2.61 8.47 5.34
CA MET A 80 -3.91 7.85 5.61
C MET A 80 -5.02 8.86 5.82
N SER A 81 -4.72 10.16 5.87
CA SER A 81 -5.71 11.23 6.02
C SER A 81 -6.87 11.11 5.03
N SER A 82 -6.62 10.63 3.81
CA SER A 82 -7.66 10.46 2.79
C SER A 82 -8.70 9.38 3.12
N LEU A 83 -8.40 8.44 4.02
CA LEU A 83 -9.38 7.45 4.48
C LEU A 83 -10.32 8.01 5.54
N ARG A 84 -9.94 9.09 6.23
CA ARG A 84 -10.77 9.69 7.28
C ARG A 84 -12.12 10.16 6.73
N SER A 85 -12.15 10.64 5.48
CA SER A 85 -13.39 11.03 4.81
C SER A 85 -14.33 9.85 4.53
N LEU A 86 -13.81 8.62 4.56
CA LEU A 86 -14.58 7.39 4.33
C LEU A 86 -15.06 6.75 5.64
N ILE A 87 -14.60 7.26 6.80
CA ILE A 87 -14.84 6.67 8.11
C ILE A 87 -15.90 7.48 8.86
N SER A 88 -16.99 6.84 9.24
CA SER A 88 -17.89 7.41 10.26
C SER A 88 -17.32 7.16 11.64
N PHE A 89 -16.95 8.23 12.32
CA PHE A 89 -16.43 8.21 13.69
C PHE A 89 -17.52 8.14 14.77
N ASN A 90 -18.80 8.29 14.42
CA ASN A 90 -19.93 8.20 15.35
C ASN A 90 -19.74 9.01 16.65
N GLY A 91 -19.18 10.23 16.54
CA GLY A 91 -18.93 11.12 17.68
C GLY A 91 -17.65 10.85 18.49
N GLN A 92 -16.87 9.82 18.14
CA GLN A 92 -15.59 9.51 18.78
C GLN A 92 -14.42 10.28 18.15
N ASP A 93 -13.34 10.46 18.91
CA ASP A 93 -12.09 11.09 18.42
C ASP A 93 -11.22 10.14 17.59
N TYR A 94 -11.44 8.83 17.73
CA TYR A 94 -10.76 7.81 16.97
C TYR A 94 -11.72 6.67 16.62
N LYS A 95 -11.31 5.85 15.65
CA LYS A 95 -11.98 4.60 15.30
C LYS A 95 -10.95 3.52 14.99
N ASP A 96 -11.18 2.34 15.55
CA ASP A 96 -10.42 1.15 15.17
C ASP A 96 -11.08 0.53 13.93
N ILE A 97 -10.29 0.35 12.88
CA ILE A 97 -10.72 -0.24 11.61
C ILE A 97 -9.80 -1.40 11.22
N GLN A 98 -10.30 -2.31 10.40
CA GLN A 98 -9.52 -3.34 9.76
C GLN A 98 -9.16 -2.91 8.35
N LEU A 99 -7.86 -2.79 8.06
CA LEU A 99 -7.39 -2.56 6.70
C LEU A 99 -7.00 -3.88 6.06
N LYS A 100 -7.70 -4.24 4.98
CA LYS A 100 -7.36 -5.41 4.17
C LYS A 100 -6.52 -4.95 2.98
N PHE A 101 -5.24 -5.30 2.97
CA PHE A 101 -4.34 -5.02 1.86
C PHE A 101 -4.30 -6.20 0.89
N ASN A 102 -4.58 -5.91 -0.37
CA ASN A 102 -4.33 -6.82 -1.48
C ASN A 102 -3.08 -6.33 -2.23
N TYR A 103 -2.13 -7.22 -2.50
CA TYR A 103 -0.94 -6.92 -3.31
C TYR A 103 -0.41 -8.19 -4.01
N TYR A 104 0.56 -8.02 -4.90
CA TYR A 104 1.22 -9.12 -5.59
C TYR A 104 2.69 -9.24 -5.19
N LYS A 105 3.12 -10.44 -4.81
CA LYS A 105 4.53 -10.83 -4.64
C LYS A 105 4.87 -11.83 -5.75
N GLY A 106 5.73 -11.45 -6.70
CA GLY A 106 5.81 -12.20 -7.96
C GLY A 106 4.46 -12.20 -8.68
N THR A 107 4.00 -13.40 -9.05
CA THR A 107 2.66 -13.65 -9.61
C THR A 107 1.62 -14.02 -8.54
N GLN A 108 2.05 -14.22 -7.29
CA GLN A 108 1.17 -14.62 -6.20
C GLN A 108 0.45 -13.40 -5.62
N ARG A 109 -0.89 -13.46 -5.61
CA ARG A 109 -1.70 -12.51 -4.84
C ARG A 109 -1.60 -12.84 -3.35
N VAL A 110 -1.34 -11.82 -2.56
CA VAL A 110 -1.29 -11.92 -1.09
C VAL A 110 -2.33 -10.97 -0.51
N ASN A 111 -3.06 -11.47 0.49
CA ASN A 111 -4.02 -10.70 1.25
C ASN A 111 -3.55 -10.61 2.70
N MET A 112 -3.58 -9.41 3.25
CA MET A 112 -3.17 -9.11 4.63
C MET A 112 -4.27 -8.30 5.29
N THR A 113 -4.56 -8.56 6.55
CA THR A 113 -5.46 -7.71 7.34
C THR A 113 -4.68 -7.12 8.51
N HIS A 114 -4.81 -5.82 8.74
CA HIS A 114 -4.14 -5.14 9.84
C HIS A 114 -5.13 -4.22 10.58
N PRO A 115 -5.26 -4.34 11.92
CA PRO A 115 -6.03 -3.41 12.72
C PRO A 115 -5.31 -2.07 12.80
N VAL A 116 -6.03 -0.97 12.58
CA VAL A 116 -5.49 0.37 12.56
C VAL A 116 -6.42 1.29 13.35
N ARG A 117 -5.85 2.05 14.29
CA ARG A 117 -6.54 3.18 14.91
C ARG A 117 -6.37 4.41 14.03
N ILE A 118 -7.47 4.95 13.53
CA ILE A 118 -7.48 6.21 12.81
C ILE A 118 -8.04 7.27 13.74
N TYR A 119 -7.33 8.40 13.84
CA TYR A 119 -7.79 9.58 14.55
C TYR A 119 -8.55 10.50 13.60
N LYS A 120 -9.57 11.17 14.14
CA LYS A 120 -10.40 12.12 13.39
C LYS A 120 -9.59 13.30 12.84
N ASN A 121 -8.59 13.76 13.60
CA ASN A 121 -7.71 14.89 13.32
C ASN A 121 -6.23 14.50 13.36
#